data_AF-A0A839TT65-F1
#
_entry.id   AF-A0A839TT65-F1
#
_cell.length_a   1.000
_cell.length_b   1.000
_cell.length_c   1.000
_cell.angle_alpha   90.00
_cell.angle_beta   90.00
_cell.angle_gamma   90.00
#
_symmetry.space_group_name_H-M   'P 1'
#
loop_
_entity.id
_entity.type
_entity.pdbx_description
1 polymer ?
#
loop_
_entity_poly.entity_id
_entity_poly.type
_entity_poly.pdbx_seq_one_letter_code
_entity_poly.pdbx_strand_id
1 'polypeptide(L)' 'MLKVVNSAHPGWVKTEIGGQYAEIEASEGGKSSVLLATLPADGPTGQFFYMNHQLPW' A
#
# COMPACT_ATOMS: atom_id res chain seq x y z
N MET A 1 -16.92 8.59 -14.79
CA MET A 1 -15.51 8.65 -14.34
C MET A 1 -15.31 7.44 -13.44
N LEU A 2 -14.62 6.40 -13.91
CA LEU A 2 -14.30 5.25 -13.06
C LEU A 2 -13.21 5.69 -12.09
N LYS A 3 -13.48 5.63 -10.78
CA LYS A 3 -12.50 5.94 -9.75
C LYS A 3 -11.89 4.62 -9.28
N VAL A 4 -10.58 4.48 -9.42
CA VAL A 4 -9.82 3.38 -8.84
C VAL A 4 -9.69 3.63 -7.33
N VAL A 5 -10.17 2.68 -6.52
CA VAL A 5 -10.11 2.75 -5.05
C VAL A 5 -9.69 1.39 -4.51
N ASN A 6 -8.62 1.34 -3.71
CA ASN A 6 -8.11 0.10 -3.10
C ASN A 6 -7.62 0.37 -1.67
N SER A 7 -7.43 -0.71 -0.91
CA SER A 7 -6.80 -0.70 0.41
C SER A 7 -5.33 -1.11 0.31
N ALA A 8 -4.48 -0.53 1.16
CA ALA A 8 -3.04 -0.80 1.16
C ALA A 8 -2.57 -1.30 2.53
N HIS A 9 -1.78 -2.36 2.53
CA HIS A 9 -0.93 -2.73 3.65
C HIS A 9 0.42 -2.00 3.49
N PRO A 10 0.81 -1.15 4.44
CA PRO A 10 2.10 -0.47 4.38
C PRO A 10 3.26 -1.30 4.92
N GLY A 11 3.02 -2.52 5.43
CA GLY A 11 3.97 -3.25 6.28
C GLY A 11 4.00 -2.71 7.71
N TRP A 12 4.88 -3.25 8.55
CA TRP A 12 5.19 -2.67 9.87
C TRP A 12 6.36 -1.70 9.72
N VAL A 13 6.04 -0.40 9.70
CA VAL A 13 6.98 0.67 9.28
C VAL A 13 7.59 1.40 10.47
N LYS A 14 8.91 1.65 10.43
CA LYS A 14 9.67 2.44 11.41
C LYS A 14 9.27 3.92 11.39
N THR A 15 8.19 4.19 12.07
CA THR A 15 7.61 5.52 12.33
C THR A 15 7.40 5.67 13.83
N GLU A 16 6.90 6.82 14.29
CA GLU A 16 6.47 6.97 15.69
C GLU A 16 5.39 5.94 16.08
N ILE A 17 4.51 5.57 15.15
CA ILE A 17 3.43 4.58 15.38
C ILE A 17 4.00 3.14 15.41
N GLY A 18 4.95 2.82 14.54
CA GLY A 18 5.50 1.46 14.44
C GLY A 18 6.64 1.18 15.41
N GLY A 19 7.36 2.20 15.87
CA GLY A 19 8.50 2.07 16.77
C GLY A 19 9.79 1.58 16.11
N GLN A 20 10.87 1.54 16.90
CA GLN A 20 12.22 1.20 16.43
C GLN A 20 12.40 -0.26 15.97
N TYR A 21 11.51 -1.15 16.41
CA TYR A 21 11.56 -2.58 16.10
C TYR A 21 10.76 -2.98 14.87
N ALA A 22 10.07 -2.02 14.24
CA ALA A 22 9.35 -2.27 13.01
C ALA A 22 10.32 -2.75 11.91
N GLU A 23 9.83 -3.62 11.03
CA GLU A 23 10.68 -4.38 10.12
C GLU A 23 11.26 -3.55 8.98
N ILE A 24 10.53 -2.52 8.52
CA ILE A 24 10.88 -1.78 7.30
C ILE A 24 10.97 -0.26 7.50
N GLU A 25 11.78 0.38 6.68
CA GLU A 25 11.95 1.84 6.66
C GLU A 25 10.73 2.56 6.05
N ALA A 26 10.55 3.84 6.36
CA ALA A 26 9.44 4.65 5.83
C ALA A 26 9.41 4.73 4.29
N SER A 27 10.58 4.77 3.66
CA SER A 27 10.70 4.76 2.19
C SER A 27 10.19 3.46 1.56
N GLU A 28 10.29 2.34 2.27
CA GLU A 28 9.74 1.06 1.86
C GLU A 28 8.22 1.03 2.05
N GLY A 29 7.72 1.40 3.23
CA GLY A 29 6.29 1.35 3.54
C GLY A 29 5.41 2.23 2.63
N GLY A 30 5.98 3.30 2.05
CA GLY A 30 5.28 4.16 1.09
C GLY A 30 5.05 3.54 -0.30
N LYS A 31 5.78 2.48 -0.66
CA LYS A 31 5.74 1.91 -2.02
C LYS A 31 4.35 1.40 -2.43
N SER A 32 3.65 0.68 -1.54
CA SER A 32 2.28 0.20 -1.80
C SER A 32 1.35 1.36 -2.15
N SER A 33 1.40 2.44 -1.36
CA SER A 33 0.56 3.62 -1.58
C SER A 33 0.88 4.34 -2.87
N VAL A 34 2.17 4.53 -3.19
CA VAL A 34 2.60 5.16 -4.45
C VAL A 34 2.17 4.32 -5.66
N LEU A 35 2.36 3.01 -5.60
CA LEU A 35 1.94 2.10 -6.67
C LEU A 35 0.44 2.24 -6.94
N LEU A 36 -0.40 2.16 -5.90
CA LEU A 36 -1.85 2.28 -6.04
C LEU A 36 -2.29 3.67 -6.50
N ALA A 37 -1.61 4.73 -6.06
CA ALA A 37 -1.89 6.10 -6.49
C ALA A 37 -1.54 6.37 -7.97
N THR A 38 -0.70 5.53 -8.57
CA THR A 38 -0.25 5.66 -9.98
C THR A 38 -0.91 4.68 -10.94
N LEU A 39 -1.92 3.91 -10.49
CA LEU A 39 -2.64 2.98 -11.35
C LEU A 39 -3.38 3.70 -12.48
N PRO A 40 -3.50 3.06 -13.67
CA PRO A 40 -4.32 3.58 -14.74
C PRO A 40 -5.80 3.55 -14.35
N ALA A 41 -6.63 4.33 -15.04
CA ALA A 41 -8.05 4.49 -14.70
C ALA A 41 -8.89 3.20 -14.87
N ASP A 42 -8.38 2.22 -15.60
CA ASP A 42 -8.94 0.87 -15.78
C ASP A 42 -8.29 -0.17 -14.83
N GLY A 43 -7.53 0.29 -13.84
CA GLY A 43 -6.90 -0.55 -12.82
C GLY A 43 -7.89 -1.24 -11.88
N PRO A 44 -7.39 -2.16 -11.03
CA PRO A 44 -8.22 -2.90 -10.08
C PRO A 44 -8.89 -1.96 -9.09
N THR A 45 -10.10 -2.30 -8.63
CA THR A 45 -10.82 -1.56 -7.58
C THR A 45 -11.40 -2.54 -6.56
N GLY A 46 -11.49 -2.09 -5.30
CA GLY A 46 -12.04 -2.85 -4.19
C GLY A 46 -11.15 -3.99 -3.69
N GLN A 47 -9.84 -3.93 -3.97
CA GLN A 47 -8.89 -4.96 -3.57
C GLN A 47 -7.98 -4.49 -2.42
N PHE A 48 -7.23 -5.43 -1.84
CA PHE A 48 -6.23 -5.18 -0.80
C PHE A 48 -4.83 -5.58 -1.29
N PHE A 49 -3.84 -4.73 -1.09
CA PHE A 49 -2.49 -4.95 -1.61
C PHE A 49 -1.40 -4.75 -0.58
N TYR A 50 -0.34 -5.57 -0.65
CA TYR A 50 0.98 -5.28 -0.12
C TYR A 50 1.97 -5.25 -1.28
N MET A 51 2.61 -4.10 -1.53
CA MET A 51 3.43 -3.87 -2.71
C MET A 51 2.64 -4.16 -4.00
N ASN A 52 3.16 -5.01 -4.89
CA ASN A 52 2.49 -5.46 -6.10
C ASN A 52 1.71 -6.77 -5.93
N HIS A 53 1.53 -7.24 -4.69
CA HIS A 53 0.80 -8.47 -4.38
C HIS A 53 -0.61 -8.16 -3.88
N GLN A 54 -1.62 -8.71 -4.54
CA GLN A 54 -2.99 -8.72 -4.02
C GLN A 54 -3.07 -9.71 -2.86
N LEU A 55 -3.67 -9.28 -1.76
CA LEU A 55 -3.94 -10.08 -0.58
C LEU A 55 -5.45 -10.43 -0.50
N PRO A 56 -5.82 -11.53 0.16
CA PRO A 56 -7.20 -11.76 0.56
C PRO A 56 -7.64 -10.68 1.57
N TRP A 57 -8.94 -10.35 1.54
CA TRP A 57 -9.57 -9.53 2.58
C TRP A 57 -9.75 -10.32 3.88
#